data_AF-A0AAN6TH12-F1
#
_entry.id   AF-A0AAN6TH12-F1
#
_cell.length_a   1.000
_cell.length_b   1.000
_cell.length_c   1.000
_cell.angle_alpha   90.00
_cell.angle_beta   90.00
_cell.angle_gamma   90.00
#
_symmetry.space_group_name_H-M   'P 1'
#
loop_
_entity.id
_entity.type
_entity.pdbx_description
1 polymer ?
#
loop_
_entity_poly.entity_id
_entity_poly.type
_entity_poly.pdbx_seq_one_letter_code
_entity_poly.pdbx_strand_id
1 'polypeptide(L)'
;MARAAWGTSTARLSRDSFLPFASCWLCYEPAIDPVACANGDIFCRECALSNILAQKKEIKRAEKAREQEEREAQEEKARRDAEAQERAIREFELTQAGLSIKRSESANSSGREKPEPVARETERLENGTENGAKRGEKRKFSFDPDEVARIATEERAKARKAIDDEKASKPKLPSFWSPSVTPTSNANNVLHEVKKKVKTQPTCPASPEDQQHYYSLHTLISVKFTEEMDSEIKKTQRVCPSCKKALTNSSRATLAKPCGHVLCKSCVDQFMRPKESRSIRCYVCDADLTGNSDSAEREGKAEKEKIRPGLVELRREGTGFSAGGNNQVKKDAVTFRC
;
A
#
# COMPACT_ATOMS: atom_id res chain seq x y z
N MET A 1 19.52 -31.28 -5.80
CA MET A 1 18.86 -29.97 -5.97
C MET A 1 17.75 -29.87 -4.94
N ALA A 2 17.94 -29.10 -3.87
CA ALA A 2 16.85 -28.82 -2.92
C ALA A 2 15.83 -27.90 -3.60
N ARG A 3 14.60 -28.38 -3.81
CA ARG A 3 13.50 -27.55 -4.28
C ARG A 3 12.89 -26.85 -3.07
N ALA A 4 12.86 -25.52 -3.05
CA ALA A 4 12.09 -24.78 -2.05
C ALA A 4 10.61 -25.14 -2.24
N ALA A 5 10.02 -25.80 -1.24
CA ALA A 5 8.59 -26.09 -1.21
C ALA A 5 7.96 -25.17 -0.15
N TRP A 6 7.08 -24.27 -0.59
CA TRP A 6 6.26 -23.49 0.35
C TRP A 6 5.25 -24.45 1.00
N GLY A 7 5.35 -24.61 2.31
CA GLY A 7 4.46 -25.44 3.11
C GLY A 7 3.71 -24.59 4.12
N THR A 8 2.41 -24.85 4.27
CA THR A 8 1.57 -24.17 5.26
C THR A 8 1.43 -25.08 6.49
N SER A 9 1.86 -24.62 7.66
CA SER A 9 1.61 -25.32 8.93
C SER A 9 0.41 -24.68 9.65
N THR A 10 -0.52 -25.51 10.12
CA THR A 10 -1.71 -25.05 10.83
C THR A 10 -1.75 -25.65 12.24
N ALA A 11 -1.93 -24.82 13.26
CA ALA A 11 -2.08 -25.26 14.65
C ALA A 11 -3.36 -24.69 15.26
N ARG A 12 -4.02 -25.48 16.12
CA ARG A 12 -5.16 -25.02 16.92
C ARG A 12 -4.68 -24.42 18.23
N LEU A 13 -5.23 -23.28 18.62
CA LEU A 13 -4.87 -22.61 19.88
C LEU A 13 -5.69 -23.18 21.06
N SER A 14 -5.09 -23.13 22.24
CA SER A 14 -5.77 -23.46 23.50
C SER A 14 -6.37 -22.20 24.13
N ARG A 15 -7.19 -22.36 25.18
CA ARG A 15 -7.80 -21.24 25.91
C ARG A 15 -6.76 -20.24 26.42
N ASP A 16 -5.60 -20.73 26.85
CA ASP A 16 -4.55 -19.92 27.47
C ASP A 16 -3.79 -19.05 26.46
N SER A 17 -3.98 -19.30 25.16
CA SER A 17 -3.41 -18.47 24.10
C SER A 17 -4.21 -17.19 23.83
N PHE A 18 -5.40 -17.05 24.41
CA PHE A 18 -6.29 -15.91 24.17
C PHE A 18 -6.26 -14.91 25.31
N LEU A 19 -6.32 -13.63 24.95
CA LEU A 19 -6.33 -12.55 25.93
C LEU A 19 -7.65 -12.51 26.71
N PRO A 20 -7.61 -12.25 28.03
CA PRO A 20 -8.81 -11.93 28.80
C PRO A 20 -9.58 -10.73 28.23
N PHE A 21 -10.86 -10.64 28.60
CA PHE A 21 -11.71 -9.54 28.13
C PHE A 21 -11.16 -8.20 28.59
N ALA A 22 -11.14 -7.23 27.66
CA ALA A 22 -10.68 -5.87 27.89
C ALA A 22 -9.22 -5.76 28.38
N SER A 23 -8.37 -6.67 27.91
CA SER A 23 -6.91 -6.53 27.92
C SER A 23 -6.41 -5.64 26.77
N CYS A 24 -5.24 -5.06 26.98
CA CYS A 24 -4.55 -4.24 26.00
C CYS A 24 -3.85 -5.12 24.94
N TRP A 25 -4.05 -4.82 23.66
CA TRP A 25 -3.42 -5.55 22.55
C TRP A 25 -1.93 -5.27 22.35
N LEU A 26 -1.34 -4.39 23.16
CA LEU A 26 0.09 -4.06 23.10
C LEU A 26 0.90 -4.60 24.27
N CYS A 27 0.39 -4.47 25.50
CA CYS A 27 1.05 -5.01 26.69
C CYS A 27 0.49 -6.35 27.14
N TYR A 28 -0.63 -6.82 26.58
CA TYR A 28 -1.29 -8.10 26.90
C TYR A 28 -1.84 -8.24 28.32
N GLU A 29 -1.76 -7.18 29.11
CA GLU A 29 -2.32 -7.10 30.46
C GLU A 29 -3.73 -6.46 30.45
N PRO A 30 -4.52 -6.61 31.53
CA PRO A 30 -5.77 -5.87 31.70
C PRO A 30 -5.56 -4.37 31.47
N ALA A 31 -6.34 -3.77 30.58
CA ALA A 31 -6.07 -2.40 30.14
C ALA A 31 -6.29 -1.38 31.27
N ILE A 32 -5.27 -0.55 31.51
CA ILE A 32 -5.26 0.60 32.42
C ILE A 32 -5.59 1.86 31.61
N ASP A 33 -6.53 2.67 32.10
CA ASP A 33 -7.14 3.79 31.36
C ASP A 33 -7.45 3.39 29.90
N PRO A 34 -8.41 2.45 29.71
CA PRO A 34 -8.60 1.81 28.43
C PRO A 34 -9.07 2.79 27.36
N VAL A 35 -8.43 2.72 26.20
CA VAL A 35 -8.83 3.44 24.99
C VAL A 35 -9.12 2.43 23.88
N ALA A 36 -10.06 2.75 23.01
CA ALA A 36 -10.41 1.90 21.87
C ALA A 36 -10.16 2.62 20.55
N CYS A 37 -9.72 1.85 19.54
CA CYS A 37 -9.69 2.32 18.16
C CYS A 37 -11.11 2.42 17.57
N ALA A 38 -11.22 2.96 16.36
CA ALA A 38 -12.49 3.03 15.65
C ALA A 38 -13.12 1.64 15.38
N ASN A 39 -12.35 0.57 15.39
CA ASN A 39 -12.85 -0.78 15.13
C ASN A 39 -13.13 -1.59 16.41
N GLY A 40 -12.90 -1.00 17.60
CA GLY A 40 -13.20 -1.64 18.88
C GLY A 40 -12.08 -2.50 19.47
N ASP A 41 -10.84 -2.38 18.98
CA ASP A 41 -9.65 -2.94 19.63
C ASP A 41 -9.24 -2.07 20.83
N ILE A 42 -8.90 -2.70 21.96
CA ILE A 42 -8.63 -2.05 23.25
C ILE A 42 -7.13 -1.95 23.51
N PHE A 43 -6.70 -0.81 24.05
CA PHE A 43 -5.33 -0.52 24.44
C PHE A 43 -5.30 0.24 25.76
N CYS A 44 -4.19 0.18 26.50
CA CYS A 44 -3.91 1.21 27.50
C CYS A 44 -3.67 2.54 26.78
N ARG A 45 -4.09 3.66 27.39
CA ARG A 45 -3.83 4.99 26.83
C ARG A 45 -2.35 5.18 26.49
N GLU A 46 -1.45 4.88 27.43
CA GLU A 46 0.00 5.04 27.22
C GLU A 46 0.54 4.18 26.06
N CYS A 47 0.11 2.92 25.95
CA CYS A 47 0.57 2.01 24.92
C CYS A 47 0.09 2.46 23.53
N ALA A 48 -1.16 2.92 23.42
CA ALA A 48 -1.70 3.43 22.16
C ALA A 48 -0.91 4.67 21.71
N LEU A 49 -0.69 5.63 22.62
CA LEU A 49 0.03 6.87 22.34
C LEU A 49 1.49 6.60 21.92
N SER A 50 2.21 5.77 22.69
CA SER A 50 3.61 5.46 22.41
C SER A 50 3.78 4.77 21.06
N ASN A 51 2.88 3.86 20.71
CA ASN A 51 2.89 3.18 19.43
C ASN A 51 2.58 4.13 18.27
N ILE A 52 1.56 4.98 18.39
CA ILE A 52 1.24 5.99 17.36
C ILE A 52 2.45 6.91 17.11
N LEU A 53 3.14 7.34 18.17
CA LEU A 53 4.33 8.17 18.05
C LEU A 53 5.52 7.42 17.41
N ALA A 54 5.73 6.16 17.78
CA ALA A 54 6.76 5.31 17.19
C ALA A 54 6.52 5.13 15.67
N GLN A 55 5.29 4.78 15.29
CA GLN A 55 4.92 4.64 13.88
C GLN A 55 5.07 5.95 13.11
N LYS A 56 4.63 7.10 13.66
CA LYS A 56 4.83 8.40 13.01
C LYS A 56 6.31 8.73 12.78
N LYS A 57 7.18 8.39 13.74
CA LYS A 57 8.63 8.58 13.61
C LYS A 57 9.23 7.69 12.53
N GLU A 58 8.79 6.44 12.45
CA GLU A 58 9.22 5.49 11.41
C GLU A 58 8.73 5.93 10.02
N ILE A 59 7.48 6.35 9.90
CA ILE A 59 6.90 6.88 8.65
C ILE A 59 7.71 8.09 8.18
N LYS A 60 7.96 9.06 9.06
CA LYS A 60 8.77 10.25 8.72
C LYS A 60 10.20 9.88 8.29
N ARG A 61 10.82 8.90 8.96
CA ARG A 61 12.16 8.42 8.58
C ARG A 61 12.15 7.75 7.20
N ALA A 62 11.14 6.93 6.92
CA ALA A 62 10.97 6.25 5.63
C ALA A 62 10.67 7.25 4.50
N GLU A 63 9.85 8.27 4.76
CA GLU A 63 9.57 9.35 3.81
C GLU A 63 10.84 10.12 3.45
N LYS A 64 11.64 10.53 4.44
CA LYS A 64 12.92 11.22 4.19
C LYS A 64 13.90 10.36 3.39
N ALA A 65 14.02 9.08 3.72
CA ALA A 65 14.89 8.15 2.99
C ALA A 65 14.46 8.04 1.51
N ARG A 66 13.16 7.96 1.25
CA ARG A 66 12.63 7.93 -0.11
C ARG A 66 12.81 9.24 -0.87
N GLU A 67 12.62 10.38 -0.22
CA GLU A 67 12.88 11.68 -0.84
C GLU A 67 14.35 11.80 -1.26
N GLN A 68 15.26 11.31 -0.42
CA GLN A 68 16.68 11.23 -0.75
C GLN A 68 16.95 10.28 -1.93
N GLU A 69 16.41 9.06 -1.91
CA GLU A 69 16.53 8.09 -3.01
C GLU A 69 15.96 8.64 -4.33
N GLU A 70 14.82 9.33 -4.29
CA GLU A 70 14.21 9.95 -5.47
C GLU A 70 15.07 11.09 -6.01
N ARG A 71 15.66 11.90 -5.13
CA ARG A 71 16.60 12.95 -5.53
C ARG A 71 17.86 12.37 -6.17
N GLU A 72 18.47 11.37 -5.55
CA GLU A 72 19.65 10.68 -6.10
C GLU A 72 19.34 10.01 -7.45
N ALA A 73 18.17 9.38 -7.59
CA ALA A 73 17.72 8.79 -8.84
C ALA A 73 17.44 9.84 -9.94
N GLN A 74 16.91 11.01 -9.59
CA GLN A 74 16.72 12.13 -10.51
C GLN A 74 18.07 12.70 -10.97
N GLU A 75 19.02 12.89 -10.05
CA GLU A 75 20.38 13.34 -10.37
C GLU A 75 21.12 12.32 -11.26
N GLU A 76 21.00 11.01 -10.97
CA GLU A 76 21.58 9.95 -11.80
C GLU A 76 20.93 9.91 -13.20
N LYS A 77 19.61 10.05 -13.28
CA LYS A 77 18.89 10.12 -14.55
C LYS A 77 19.32 11.35 -15.37
N ALA A 78 19.43 12.52 -14.74
CA ALA A 78 19.91 13.73 -15.40
C ALA A 78 21.34 13.55 -15.94
N ARG A 79 22.22 12.90 -15.16
CA ARG A 79 23.57 12.56 -15.62
C ARG A 79 23.57 11.60 -16.81
N ARG A 80 22.76 10.54 -16.78
CA ARG A 80 22.62 9.61 -17.92
C ARG A 80 22.06 10.30 -19.16
N ASP A 81 21.10 11.20 -18.97
CA ASP A 81 20.46 11.95 -20.04
C ASP A 81 21.44 12.93 -20.69
N ALA A 82 22.27 13.61 -19.90
CA ALA A 82 23.36 14.45 -20.40
C ALA A 82 24.43 13.63 -21.14
N GLU A 83 24.82 12.47 -20.62
CA GLU A 83 25.77 11.55 -21.26
C GLU A 83 25.25 11.04 -22.62
N ALA A 84 23.94 10.79 -22.72
CA ALA A 84 23.28 10.40 -23.95
C ALA A 84 23.17 11.56 -24.96
N GLN A 85 22.88 12.77 -24.48
CA GLN A 85 22.85 13.97 -25.33
C GLN A 85 24.24 14.27 -25.91
N GLU A 86 25.29 14.20 -25.10
CA GLU A 86 26.65 14.46 -25.56
C GLU A 86 27.12 13.44 -26.60
N ARG A 87 26.78 12.15 -26.44
CA ARG A 87 27.06 11.13 -27.46
C ARG A 87 26.28 11.37 -28.76
N ALA A 88 25.00 11.73 -28.66
CA ALA A 88 24.18 12.02 -29.84
C ALA A 88 24.77 13.20 -30.64
N ILE A 89 25.18 14.28 -29.95
CA ILE A 89 25.85 15.43 -30.59
C ILE A 89 27.15 14.98 -31.26
N ARG A 90 28.00 14.19 -30.58
CA ARG A 90 29.25 13.68 -31.17
C ARG A 90 29.02 12.80 -32.40
N GLU A 91 28.02 11.92 -32.36
CA GLU A 91 27.65 11.06 -33.51
C GLU A 91 27.14 11.89 -34.68
N PHE A 92 26.35 12.94 -34.41
CA PHE A 92 25.89 13.89 -35.41
C PHE A 92 27.05 14.67 -36.05
N GLU A 93 27.98 15.22 -35.25
CA GLU A 93 29.17 15.92 -35.74
C GLU A 93 30.05 15.03 -36.63
N LEU A 94 30.29 13.79 -36.22
CA LEU A 94 31.01 12.78 -37.02
C LEU A 94 30.30 12.49 -38.35
N THR A 95 28.97 12.41 -38.32
CA THR A 95 28.15 12.16 -39.52
C THR A 95 28.22 13.35 -40.50
N GLN A 96 28.18 14.60 -40.00
CA GLN A 96 28.35 15.80 -40.83
C GLN A 96 29.77 15.91 -41.41
N ALA A 97 30.80 15.47 -40.69
CA ALA A 97 32.18 15.42 -41.15
C ALA A 97 32.44 14.35 -42.24
N GLY A 98 31.43 13.60 -42.68
CA GLY A 98 31.56 12.55 -43.68
C GLY A 98 32.18 11.24 -43.15
N LEU A 99 32.45 11.16 -41.85
CA LEU A 99 32.93 9.97 -41.15
C LEU A 99 31.73 9.13 -40.70
N SER A 100 30.86 8.74 -41.64
CA SER A 100 29.78 7.81 -41.35
C SER A 100 30.38 6.44 -41.06
N ILE A 101 30.48 6.08 -39.77
CA ILE A 101 30.88 4.74 -39.35
C ILE A 101 29.76 3.78 -39.82
N LYS A 102 29.94 3.15 -40.99
CA LYS A 102 29.29 1.88 -41.29
C LYS A 102 29.75 0.91 -40.20
N ARG A 103 28.99 0.78 -39.11
CA ARG A 103 29.17 -0.32 -38.17
C ARG A 103 28.98 -1.60 -38.98
N SER A 104 30.09 -2.32 -39.16
CA SER A 104 30.18 -3.55 -39.92
C SER A 104 29.09 -4.52 -39.48
N GLU A 105 28.16 -4.79 -40.40
CA GLU A 105 27.40 -6.02 -40.44
C GLU A 105 28.39 -7.19 -40.50
N SER A 106 28.42 -8.02 -39.47
CA SER A 106 29.01 -9.36 -39.52
C SER A 106 28.42 -10.23 -38.41
N ALA A 107 27.31 -10.91 -38.72
CA ALA A 107 27.22 -12.38 -38.72
C ALA A 107 25.76 -12.88 -38.88
N ASN A 108 25.52 -13.52 -40.04
CA ASN A 108 24.50 -14.53 -40.36
C ASN A 108 22.99 -14.21 -40.41
N SER A 109 22.50 -14.01 -41.64
CA SER A 109 21.79 -15.03 -42.47
C SER A 109 20.52 -14.52 -43.16
N SER A 110 20.44 -14.88 -44.45
CA SER A 110 19.28 -14.95 -45.35
C SER A 110 18.48 -13.68 -45.65
N GLY A 111 18.43 -13.40 -46.97
CA GLY A 111 17.69 -12.34 -47.64
C GLY A 111 16.34 -11.99 -47.04
N ARG A 112 16.14 -10.68 -46.85
CA ARG A 112 14.81 -10.07 -46.81
C ARG A 112 14.94 -8.61 -47.24
N GLU A 113 14.38 -8.32 -48.40
CA GLU A 113 14.13 -6.95 -48.86
C GLU A 113 13.38 -6.19 -47.76
N LYS A 114 13.86 -5.00 -47.40
CA LYS A 114 13.07 -4.05 -46.63
C LYS A 114 12.12 -3.33 -47.60
N PRO A 115 10.81 -3.32 -47.35
CA PRO A 115 9.90 -2.45 -48.07
C PRO A 115 10.02 -1.02 -47.54
N GLU A 116 9.83 -0.05 -48.44
CA GLU A 116 9.67 1.37 -48.15
C GLU A 116 8.51 1.64 -47.18
N PRO A 117 8.51 2.77 -46.45
CA PRO A 117 7.42 3.14 -45.57
C PRO A 117 6.15 3.42 -46.38
N VAL A 118 5.14 2.59 -46.13
CA VAL A 118 3.79 2.67 -46.66
C VAL A 118 3.17 4.02 -46.28
N ALA A 119 2.97 4.88 -47.27
CA ALA A 119 2.05 6.00 -47.19
C ALA A 119 0.63 5.43 -47.03
N ARG A 120 -0.05 5.89 -45.98
CA ARG A 120 -1.41 5.53 -45.59
C ARG A 120 -2.38 5.72 -46.75
N GLU A 121 -2.98 4.63 -47.22
CA GLU A 121 -4.04 4.61 -48.22
C GLU A 121 -5.22 5.47 -47.73
N THR A 122 -5.55 6.50 -48.52
CA THR A 122 -6.90 7.02 -48.65
C THR A 122 -7.29 6.81 -50.11
N GLU A 123 -8.54 6.40 -50.29
CA GLU A 123 -9.09 5.62 -51.40
C GLU A 123 -8.85 6.21 -52.81
N ARG A 124 -8.53 5.32 -53.76
CA ARG A 124 -8.59 5.60 -55.20
C ARG A 124 -9.95 5.14 -55.74
N LEU A 125 -10.72 6.09 -56.28
CA LEU A 125 -11.61 5.87 -57.40
C LEU A 125 -10.87 6.28 -58.68
N GLU A 126 -10.93 5.41 -59.67
CA GLU A 126 -10.28 5.52 -60.96
C GLU A 126 -10.82 6.69 -61.78
N ASN A 127 -9.94 7.44 -62.44
CA ASN A 127 -10.00 7.57 -63.89
C ASN A 127 -8.72 8.22 -64.44
N GLY A 128 -8.25 7.66 -65.54
CA GLY A 128 -6.96 7.98 -66.14
C GLY A 128 -6.92 9.32 -66.85
N THR A 129 -5.71 9.82 -67.02
CA THR A 129 -5.24 10.36 -68.29
C THR A 129 -3.72 10.50 -68.24
N GLU A 130 -3.11 10.18 -69.37
CA GLU A 130 -1.69 10.31 -69.66
C GLU A 130 -1.17 11.73 -69.36
N ASN A 131 0.07 11.84 -68.88
CA ASN A 131 1.11 12.67 -69.49
C ASN A 131 2.36 12.84 -68.60
N GLY A 132 3.51 12.63 -69.22
CA GLY A 132 4.68 13.48 -69.02
C GLY A 132 5.48 13.33 -67.74
N ALA A 133 6.55 12.53 -67.81
CA ALA A 133 7.69 12.65 -66.91
C ALA A 133 8.21 14.11 -66.90
N LYS A 134 8.12 14.79 -65.75
CA LYS A 134 8.90 16.00 -65.46
C LYS A 134 9.81 15.73 -64.27
N ARG A 135 11.04 15.37 -64.63
CA ARG A 135 12.20 15.29 -63.75
C ARG A 135 12.58 16.72 -63.34
N GLY A 136 12.50 17.07 -62.06
CA GLY A 136 13.15 18.28 -61.54
C GLY A 136 12.29 19.33 -60.84
N GLU A 137 11.13 18.99 -60.27
CA GLU A 137 10.44 19.93 -59.37
C GLU A 137 11.02 19.83 -57.95
N LYS A 138 11.77 20.88 -57.56
CA LYS A 138 12.39 20.99 -56.24
C LYS A 138 11.29 21.03 -55.19
N ARG A 139 11.02 19.87 -54.56
CA ARG A 139 10.12 19.77 -53.41
C ARG A 139 10.62 20.75 -52.34
N LYS A 140 9.79 21.74 -52.04
CA LYS A 140 10.08 22.77 -51.04
C LYS A 140 10.06 22.08 -49.67
N PHE A 141 11.23 21.85 -49.08
CA PHE A 141 11.34 21.29 -47.74
C PHE A 141 10.69 22.25 -46.74
N SER A 142 9.58 21.85 -46.14
CA SER A 142 8.95 22.58 -45.05
C SER A 142 9.54 22.07 -43.74
N PHE A 143 10.18 22.98 -42.99
CA PHE A 143 10.69 22.70 -41.66
C PHE A 143 9.52 22.61 -40.68
N ASP A 144 9.18 21.38 -40.29
CA ASP A 144 8.17 21.12 -39.27
C ASP A 144 8.86 20.96 -37.91
N PRO A 145 8.70 21.93 -36.99
CA PRO A 145 9.38 21.89 -35.69
C PRO A 145 8.99 20.67 -34.84
N ASP A 146 7.77 20.13 -35.01
CA ASP A 146 7.31 18.96 -34.25
C ASP A 146 7.97 17.66 -34.75
N GLU A 147 8.20 17.55 -36.06
CA GLU A 147 8.92 16.42 -36.64
C GLU A 147 10.40 16.44 -36.23
N VAL A 148 11.01 17.62 -36.17
CA VAL A 148 12.40 17.79 -35.69
C VAL A 148 12.52 17.41 -34.21
N ALA A 149 11.55 17.79 -33.39
CA ALA A 149 11.53 17.39 -31.98
C ALA A 149 11.39 15.86 -31.82
N ARG A 150 10.56 15.22 -32.64
CA ARG A 150 10.41 13.76 -32.67
C ARG A 150 11.71 13.05 -33.04
N ILE A 151 12.37 13.49 -34.11
CA ILE A 151 13.67 12.96 -34.56
C ILE A 151 14.72 13.13 -33.45
N ALA A 152 14.78 14.30 -32.80
CA ALA A 152 15.70 14.54 -31.68
C ALA A 152 15.42 13.62 -30.47
N THR A 153 14.16 13.30 -30.18
CA THR A 153 13.82 12.34 -29.11
C THR A 153 14.21 10.91 -29.47
N GLU A 154 14.03 10.51 -30.73
CA GLU A 154 14.37 9.18 -31.23
C GLU A 154 15.89 8.96 -31.26
N GLU A 155 16.66 9.95 -31.72
CA GLU A 155 18.12 9.92 -31.72
C GLU A 155 18.68 9.83 -30.30
N ARG A 156 18.13 10.60 -29.36
CA ARG A 156 18.47 10.49 -27.92
C ARG A 156 18.12 9.12 -27.35
N ALA A 157 17.00 8.52 -27.74
CA ALA A 157 16.61 7.18 -27.29
C ALA A 157 17.55 6.10 -27.86
N LYS A 158 17.98 6.25 -29.12
CA LYS A 158 18.96 5.37 -29.77
C LYS A 158 20.33 5.48 -29.09
N ALA A 159 20.77 6.69 -28.74
CA ALA A 159 22.00 6.92 -27.99
C ALA A 159 21.92 6.27 -26.60
N ARG A 160 20.81 6.43 -25.86
CA ARG A 160 20.60 5.73 -24.57
C ARG A 160 20.73 4.22 -24.70
N LYS A 161 20.06 3.63 -25.69
CA LYS A 161 20.11 2.18 -25.93
C LYS A 161 21.53 1.70 -26.23
N ALA A 162 22.29 2.42 -27.04
CA ALA A 162 23.68 2.07 -27.34
C ALA A 162 24.59 2.11 -26.10
N ILE A 163 24.34 3.04 -25.17
CA ILE A 163 25.06 3.14 -23.89
C ILE A 163 24.71 1.95 -22.98
N ASP A 164 23.45 1.58 -22.93
CA ASP A 164 22.98 0.45 -22.12
C ASP A 164 23.52 -0.88 -22.67
N ASP A 165 23.54 -1.06 -23.99
CA ASP A 165 24.13 -2.22 -24.67
C ASP A 165 25.65 -2.30 -24.41
N GLU A 166 26.39 -1.17 -24.44
CA GLU A 166 27.81 -1.11 -24.09
C GLU A 166 28.04 -1.48 -22.62
N LYS A 167 27.21 -0.95 -21.71
CA LYS A 167 27.27 -1.26 -20.27
C LYS A 167 26.92 -2.71 -19.99
N ALA A 168 25.98 -3.30 -20.73
CA ALA A 168 25.60 -4.71 -20.63
C ALA A 168 26.66 -5.67 -21.19
N SER A 169 27.40 -5.26 -22.21
CA SER A 169 28.48 -6.04 -22.83
C SER A 169 29.78 -6.10 -21.99
N LYS A 170 29.93 -5.19 -21.02
CA LYS A 170 31.06 -5.23 -20.08
C LYS A 170 30.92 -6.45 -19.16
N PRO A 171 31.95 -7.32 -19.05
CA PRO A 171 31.85 -8.55 -18.29
C PRO A 171 31.57 -8.26 -16.82
N LYS A 172 30.41 -8.70 -16.33
CA LYS A 172 30.03 -8.60 -14.93
C LYS A 172 30.81 -9.66 -14.16
N LEU A 173 31.84 -9.24 -13.42
CA LEU A 173 32.62 -10.14 -12.57
C LEU A 173 31.70 -10.79 -11.52
N PRO A 174 31.85 -12.10 -11.23
CA PRO A 174 31.06 -12.80 -10.21
C PRO A 174 31.55 -12.48 -8.79
N SER A 175 31.96 -11.24 -8.51
CA SER A 175 32.41 -10.81 -7.19
C SER A 175 31.25 -10.23 -6.39
N PHE A 176 30.57 -11.12 -5.67
CA PHE A 176 29.48 -10.79 -4.74
C PHE A 176 29.86 -9.79 -3.64
N TRP A 177 31.16 -9.63 -3.34
CA TRP A 177 31.68 -8.82 -2.24
C TRP A 177 32.21 -7.43 -2.65
N SER A 178 32.15 -7.05 -3.93
CA SER A 178 32.55 -5.71 -4.36
C SER A 178 31.36 -4.74 -4.25
N PRO A 179 31.45 -3.65 -3.46
CA PRO A 179 30.35 -2.68 -3.31
C PRO A 179 29.91 -2.00 -4.62
N SER A 180 30.74 -2.03 -5.66
CA SER A 180 30.45 -1.49 -6.99
C SER A 180 29.73 -2.49 -7.90
N VAL A 181 29.71 -3.77 -7.53
CA VAL A 181 29.11 -4.88 -8.30
C VAL A 181 28.06 -5.61 -7.46
N THR A 182 27.75 -5.14 -6.25
CA THR A 182 26.63 -5.64 -5.47
C THR A 182 25.39 -5.52 -6.34
N PRO A 183 24.77 -6.64 -6.74
CA PRO A 183 23.49 -6.56 -7.38
C PRO A 183 22.56 -5.97 -6.33
N THR A 184 22.24 -4.69 -6.46
CA THR A 184 20.92 -4.23 -6.02
C THR A 184 19.96 -5.24 -6.63
N SER A 185 19.08 -5.81 -5.80
CA SER A 185 18.47 -7.13 -6.00
C SER A 185 17.52 -7.26 -7.21
N ASN A 186 17.64 -6.38 -8.20
CA ASN A 186 16.61 -6.02 -9.17
C ASN A 186 17.06 -6.17 -10.64
N ALA A 187 18.15 -6.88 -10.96
CA ALA A 187 18.60 -6.95 -12.36
C ALA A 187 17.86 -8.01 -13.21
N ASN A 188 17.50 -9.18 -12.65
CA ASN A 188 16.97 -10.30 -13.46
C ASN A 188 15.73 -11.00 -12.87
N ASN A 189 15.17 -10.52 -11.76
CA ASN A 189 13.91 -11.03 -11.24
C ASN A 189 12.97 -9.86 -10.98
N VAL A 190 11.86 -9.81 -11.72
CA VAL A 190 10.69 -8.93 -11.47
C VAL A 190 9.99 -9.29 -10.14
N LEU A 191 10.51 -10.28 -9.41
CA LEU A 191 10.06 -10.66 -8.09
C LEU A 191 10.67 -9.73 -7.04
N HIS A 192 9.86 -8.72 -6.71
CA HIS A 192 9.94 -7.88 -5.51
C HIS A 192 10.67 -6.54 -5.63
N GLU A 193 10.40 -5.76 -6.68
CA GLU A 193 10.14 -4.33 -6.41
C GLU A 193 8.74 -4.21 -5.81
N VAL A 194 8.54 -4.80 -4.62
CA VAL A 194 7.42 -4.40 -3.78
C VAL A 194 7.79 -3.00 -3.32
N LYS A 195 7.47 -1.99 -4.15
CA LYS A 195 7.25 -0.64 -3.66
C LYS A 195 6.13 -0.78 -2.63
N LYS A 196 6.50 -1.18 -1.40
CA LYS A 196 5.60 -1.21 -0.27
C LYS A 196 5.08 0.21 -0.22
N LYS A 197 3.82 0.39 -0.61
CA LYS A 197 3.15 1.69 -0.53
C LYS A 197 3.42 2.16 0.89
N VAL A 198 4.21 3.23 1.03
CA VAL A 198 4.64 3.68 2.34
C VAL A 198 3.37 3.93 3.15
N LYS A 199 3.30 3.30 4.33
CA LYS A 199 2.17 3.50 5.22
C LYS A 199 2.16 4.98 5.58
N THR A 200 1.21 5.73 5.03
CA THR A 200 1.10 7.18 5.25
C THR A 200 0.54 7.50 6.63
N GLN A 201 -0.12 6.53 7.27
CA GLN A 201 -0.75 6.69 8.58
C GLN A 201 -0.43 5.53 9.52
N PRO A 202 -0.40 5.79 10.84
CA PRO A 202 -0.28 4.74 11.84
C PRO A 202 -1.38 3.70 11.69
N THR A 203 -0.98 2.44 11.67
CA THR A 203 -1.83 1.26 11.57
C THR A 203 -2.11 0.69 12.95
N CYS A 204 -3.36 0.27 13.19
CA CYS A 204 -3.71 -0.43 14.41
C CYS A 204 -2.93 -1.76 14.51
N PRO A 205 -2.17 -2.01 15.58
CA PRO A 205 -1.40 -3.25 15.76
C PRO A 205 -2.27 -4.51 15.86
N ALA A 206 -3.51 -4.34 16.34
CA ALA A 206 -4.47 -5.42 16.46
C ALA A 206 -5.17 -5.73 15.13
N SER A 207 -5.07 -4.88 14.10
CA SER A 207 -5.81 -5.10 12.85
C SER A 207 -5.38 -6.41 12.17
N PRO A 208 -6.31 -7.27 11.73
CA PRO A 208 -5.96 -8.45 10.97
C PRO A 208 -5.36 -8.05 9.61
N GLU A 209 -4.53 -8.92 9.04
CA GLU A 209 -3.84 -8.65 7.77
C GLU A 209 -4.82 -8.41 6.61
N ASP A 210 -5.97 -9.11 6.62
CA ASP A 210 -7.03 -8.95 5.62
C ASP A 210 -7.81 -7.63 5.75
N GLN A 211 -7.84 -7.01 6.94
CA GLN A 211 -8.60 -5.78 7.22
C GLN A 211 -7.77 -4.79 8.05
N GLN A 212 -6.64 -4.39 7.46
CA GLN A 212 -5.79 -3.37 8.05
C GLN A 212 -6.54 -2.04 8.14
N HIS A 213 -6.58 -1.44 9.32
CA HIS A 213 -7.19 -0.13 9.54
C HIS A 213 -6.22 0.82 10.24
N TYR A 214 -6.40 2.11 9.98
CA TYR A 214 -5.58 3.16 10.58
C TYR A 214 -6.19 3.62 11.90
N TYR A 215 -5.34 4.10 12.78
CA TYR A 215 -5.75 4.72 14.03
C TYR A 215 -4.89 5.94 14.33
N SER A 216 -5.52 6.99 14.84
CA SER A 216 -4.91 8.27 15.16
C SER A 216 -5.37 8.74 16.53
N LEU A 217 -4.64 9.69 17.11
CA LEU A 217 -4.93 10.30 18.40
C LEU A 217 -6.38 10.82 18.49
N HIS A 218 -6.86 11.46 17.43
CA HIS A 218 -8.20 12.04 17.37
C HIS A 218 -9.31 10.97 17.26
N THR A 219 -8.97 9.78 16.78
CA THR A 219 -9.92 8.68 16.59
C THR A 219 -10.01 7.75 17.80
N LEU A 220 -9.12 7.90 18.79
CA LEU A 220 -9.14 7.09 20.01
C LEU A 220 -10.30 7.52 20.90
N ILE A 221 -11.10 6.55 21.32
CA ILE A 221 -12.22 6.76 22.24
C ILE A 221 -11.80 6.26 23.62
N SER A 222 -11.95 7.09 24.65
CA SER A 222 -11.77 6.65 26.04
C SER A 222 -12.92 5.71 26.42
N VAL A 223 -12.57 4.53 26.93
CA VAL A 223 -13.52 3.49 27.30
C VAL A 223 -13.80 3.59 28.80
N LYS A 224 -15.09 3.62 29.17
CA LYS A 224 -15.56 3.69 30.54
C LYS A 224 -16.32 2.41 30.86
N PHE A 225 -15.66 1.54 31.62
CA PHE A 225 -16.30 0.35 32.16
C PHE A 225 -16.98 0.67 33.50
N THR A 226 -18.15 0.09 33.72
CA THR A 226 -18.75 0.02 35.04
C THR A 226 -18.15 -1.18 35.76
N GLU A 227 -17.61 -0.96 36.95
CA GLU A 227 -16.96 -2.01 37.75
C GLU A 227 -17.77 -2.23 39.03
N GLU A 228 -18.10 -3.49 39.32
CA GLU A 228 -18.71 -3.93 40.57
C GLU A 228 -17.76 -4.89 41.28
N MET A 229 -17.76 -4.89 42.62
CA MET A 229 -16.98 -5.83 43.42
C MET A 229 -17.77 -7.12 43.58
N ASP A 230 -17.25 -8.22 43.07
CA ASP A 230 -17.85 -9.52 43.29
C ASP A 230 -17.51 -10.02 44.70
N SER A 231 -18.56 -10.34 45.48
CA SER A 231 -18.46 -10.74 46.87
C SER A 231 -17.78 -12.11 47.03
N GLU A 232 -17.82 -12.95 46.00
CA GLU A 232 -17.24 -14.29 46.04
C GLU A 232 -15.74 -14.30 45.69
N ILE A 233 -15.30 -13.43 44.77
CA ILE A 233 -13.95 -13.47 44.18
C ILE A 233 -13.04 -12.37 44.74
N LYS A 234 -13.60 -11.36 45.45
CA LYS A 234 -12.88 -10.17 45.97
C LYS A 234 -12.08 -9.44 44.88
N LYS A 235 -12.51 -9.52 43.62
CA LYS A 235 -11.92 -8.83 42.47
C LYS A 235 -12.95 -7.91 41.85
N THR A 236 -12.49 -6.76 41.33
CA THR A 236 -13.31 -5.88 40.52
C THR A 236 -13.67 -6.60 39.22
N GLN A 237 -14.97 -6.72 38.94
CA GLN A 237 -15.45 -7.26 37.69
C GLN A 237 -16.14 -6.16 36.89
N ARG A 238 -15.81 -6.10 35.59
CA ARG A 238 -16.45 -5.19 34.64
C ARG A 238 -17.82 -5.73 34.27
N VAL A 239 -18.87 -4.95 34.49
CA VAL A 239 -20.27 -5.35 34.30
C VAL A 239 -20.98 -4.43 33.31
N CYS A 240 -22.06 -4.93 32.70
CA CYS A 240 -22.94 -4.10 31.88
C CYS A 240 -23.83 -3.22 32.77
N PRO A 241 -23.93 -1.90 32.54
CA PRO A 241 -24.72 -1.00 33.37
C PRO A 241 -26.24 -1.25 33.33
N SER A 242 -26.76 -1.86 32.26
CA SER A 242 -28.20 -2.14 32.15
C SER A 242 -28.63 -3.43 32.82
N CYS A 243 -27.87 -4.52 32.64
CA CYS A 243 -28.27 -5.85 33.13
C CYS A 243 -27.39 -6.39 34.26
N LYS A 244 -26.35 -5.66 34.66
CA LYS A 244 -25.35 -6.06 35.66
C LYS A 244 -24.66 -7.41 35.39
N LYS A 245 -24.78 -7.93 34.16
CA LYS A 245 -24.06 -9.14 33.74
C LYS A 245 -22.59 -8.81 33.58
N ALA A 246 -21.75 -9.70 34.10
CA ALA A 246 -20.31 -9.72 33.88
C ALA A 246 -19.95 -9.69 32.38
N LEU A 247 -19.10 -8.75 31.99
CA LEU A 247 -18.53 -8.67 30.65
C LEU A 247 -17.28 -9.56 30.58
N THR A 248 -17.37 -10.61 29.77
CA THR A 248 -16.29 -11.59 29.54
C THR A 248 -16.13 -11.87 28.04
N ASN A 249 -15.15 -12.69 27.66
CA ASN A 249 -14.91 -13.06 26.26
C ASN A 249 -16.07 -13.81 25.59
N SER A 250 -17.03 -14.34 26.35
CA SER A 250 -18.25 -14.94 25.79
C SER A 250 -19.34 -13.89 25.55
N SER A 251 -19.29 -12.75 26.26
CA SER A 251 -20.23 -11.67 26.09
C SER A 251 -19.87 -10.84 24.85
N ARG A 252 -20.87 -10.51 24.03
CA ARG A 252 -20.70 -9.54 22.95
C ARG A 252 -20.80 -8.15 23.55
N ALA A 253 -19.68 -7.51 23.87
CA ALA A 253 -19.68 -6.14 24.40
C ALA A 253 -19.63 -5.11 23.26
N THR A 254 -20.31 -4.00 23.43
CA THR A 254 -20.44 -2.91 22.45
C THR A 254 -20.13 -1.59 23.13
N LEU A 255 -19.24 -0.83 22.50
CA LEU A 255 -18.82 0.52 22.89
C LEU A 255 -19.71 1.56 22.18
N ALA A 256 -20.20 2.52 22.95
CA ALA A 256 -20.94 3.68 22.45
C ALA A 256 -20.00 4.87 22.20
N LYS A 257 -19.93 5.34 20.95
CA LYS A 257 -19.12 6.50 20.55
C LYS A 257 -20.01 7.74 20.37
N PRO A 258 -19.62 8.91 20.91
CA PRO A 258 -18.31 9.24 21.48
C PRO A 258 -18.18 9.04 23.01
N CYS A 259 -19.26 8.69 23.71
CA CYS A 259 -19.32 8.76 25.18
C CYS A 259 -18.44 7.74 25.94
N GLY A 260 -18.06 6.63 25.29
CA GLY A 260 -17.14 5.64 25.85
C GLY A 260 -17.77 4.54 26.70
N HIS A 261 -19.09 4.55 26.92
CA HIS A 261 -19.76 3.54 27.75
C HIS A 261 -19.85 2.18 27.05
N VAL A 262 -19.67 1.11 27.80
CA VAL A 262 -19.70 -0.27 27.29
C VAL A 262 -20.93 -1.01 27.83
N LEU A 263 -21.68 -1.64 26.92
CA LEU A 263 -22.86 -2.43 27.24
C LEU A 263 -22.79 -3.80 26.55
N CYS A 264 -23.52 -4.79 27.05
CA CYS A 264 -23.68 -6.04 26.31
C CYS A 264 -24.64 -5.84 25.12
N LYS A 265 -24.40 -6.57 24.03
CA LYS A 265 -25.14 -6.45 22.78
C LYS A 265 -26.65 -6.62 22.96
N SER A 266 -27.09 -7.54 23.82
CA SER A 266 -28.51 -7.72 24.10
C SER A 266 -29.16 -6.47 24.69
N CYS A 267 -28.46 -5.74 25.58
CA CYS A 267 -28.97 -4.50 26.13
C CYS A 267 -28.92 -3.36 25.11
N VAL A 268 -27.90 -3.33 24.24
CA VAL A 268 -27.84 -2.35 23.14
C VAL A 268 -29.01 -2.55 22.18
N ASP A 269 -29.27 -3.78 21.75
CA ASP A 269 -30.35 -4.09 20.81
C ASP A 269 -31.73 -3.82 21.42
N GLN A 270 -31.90 -3.99 22.73
CA GLN A 270 -33.17 -3.74 23.42
C GLN A 270 -33.41 -2.26 23.77
N PHE A 271 -32.40 -1.56 24.29
CA PHE A 271 -32.57 -0.22 24.86
C PHE A 271 -32.03 0.92 23.99
N MET A 272 -31.05 0.66 23.11
CA MET A 272 -30.38 1.70 22.32
C MET A 272 -30.72 1.65 20.82
N ARG A 273 -31.17 0.49 20.31
CA ARG A 273 -31.68 0.33 18.95
C ARG A 273 -33.16 -0.11 18.92
N PRO A 274 -34.11 0.67 19.47
CA PRO A 274 -35.53 0.37 19.31
C PRO A 274 -35.88 0.32 17.81
N LYS A 275 -36.73 -0.64 17.42
CA LYS A 275 -37.12 -0.85 16.01
C LYS A 275 -37.84 0.34 15.35
N GLU A 276 -38.35 1.26 16.16
CA GLU A 276 -39.22 2.37 15.73
C GLU A 276 -38.51 3.74 15.70
N SER A 277 -37.42 3.91 16.47
CA SER A 277 -36.73 5.20 16.58
C SER A 277 -35.52 5.28 15.67
N ARG A 278 -35.46 6.31 14.83
CA ARG A 278 -34.26 6.64 14.03
C ARG A 278 -33.10 7.19 14.88
N SER A 279 -33.38 7.61 16.12
CA SER A 279 -32.36 8.14 17.03
C SER A 279 -31.77 7.07 17.94
N ILE A 280 -30.45 6.92 17.93
CA ILE A 280 -29.71 6.03 18.85
C ILE A 280 -29.14 6.89 19.96
N ARG A 281 -29.52 6.64 21.22
CA ARG A 281 -28.97 7.35 22.38
C ARG A 281 -28.27 6.41 23.35
N CYS A 282 -27.29 6.92 24.07
CA CYS A 282 -26.58 6.17 25.09
C CYS A 282 -27.47 5.93 26.31
N TYR A 283 -27.65 4.68 26.73
CA TYR A 283 -28.42 4.34 27.93
C TYR A 283 -27.88 4.97 29.24
N VAL A 284 -26.59 5.28 29.31
CA VAL A 284 -25.95 5.73 30.56
C VAL A 284 -25.93 7.26 30.69
N CYS A 285 -25.83 7.99 29.58
CA CYS A 285 -25.59 9.43 29.59
C CYS A 285 -26.44 10.21 28.58
N ASP A 286 -27.39 9.54 27.93
CA ASP A 286 -28.30 10.08 26.91
C ASP A 286 -27.64 10.78 25.72
N ALA A 287 -26.31 10.66 25.59
CA ALA A 287 -25.56 11.19 24.47
C ALA A 287 -26.11 10.66 23.15
N ASP A 288 -26.21 11.54 22.15
CA ASP A 288 -26.67 11.17 20.83
C ASP A 288 -25.58 10.38 20.08
N LEU A 289 -25.96 9.18 19.62
CA LEU A 289 -25.10 8.23 18.93
C LEU A 289 -25.59 7.98 17.50
N THR A 290 -26.52 8.77 16.96
CA THR A 290 -26.95 8.63 15.58
C THR A 290 -25.78 8.87 14.64
N GLY A 291 -25.30 7.80 14.01
CA GLY A 291 -24.38 7.91 12.88
C GLY A 291 -25.17 8.13 11.61
N ASN A 292 -25.07 9.32 11.00
CA ASN A 292 -25.54 9.50 9.64
C ASN A 292 -24.63 8.70 8.70
N SER A 293 -25.13 7.62 8.12
CA SER A 293 -24.47 6.90 7.04
C SER A 293 -24.34 7.74 5.76
N ASP A 294 -25.20 8.74 5.62
CA ASP A 294 -25.43 9.45 4.35
C ASP A 294 -24.53 10.68 4.16
N SER A 295 -23.73 11.07 5.17
CA SER A 295 -22.80 12.21 5.06
C SER A 295 -21.39 11.83 4.63
N ALA A 296 -21.12 10.54 4.36
CA ALA A 296 -19.81 10.04 3.94
C ALA A 296 -19.31 10.65 2.60
N GLU A 297 -20.21 11.15 1.74
CA GLU A 297 -19.86 11.74 0.44
C GLU A 297 -19.75 13.28 0.43
N ARG A 298 -20.22 14.00 1.47
CA ARG A 298 -20.31 15.48 1.44
C ARG A 298 -19.46 16.24 2.46
N GLU A 299 -18.71 15.57 3.31
CA GLU A 299 -17.97 16.25 4.39
C GLU A 299 -16.48 16.50 4.05
N GLY A 300 -16.03 17.73 4.33
CA GLY A 300 -14.65 18.19 4.13
C GLY A 300 -13.62 17.49 5.02
N LYS A 301 -12.32 17.66 4.70
CA LYS A 301 -11.19 17.01 5.40
C LYS A 301 -11.20 17.17 6.93
N ALA A 302 -11.75 18.26 7.46
CA ALA A 302 -11.76 18.56 8.91
C ALA A 302 -12.78 17.75 9.73
N GLU A 303 -13.87 17.26 9.12
CA GLU A 303 -14.86 16.42 9.83
C GLU A 303 -14.51 14.93 9.81
N LYS A 304 -13.70 14.48 8.83
CA LYS A 304 -13.18 13.11 8.78
C LYS A 304 -12.30 12.74 9.97
N GLU A 305 -11.76 13.72 10.69
CA GLU A 305 -10.92 13.49 11.87
C GLU A 305 -11.72 13.36 13.18
N LYS A 306 -13.01 13.72 13.20
CA LYS A 306 -13.87 13.59 14.39
C LYS A 306 -14.37 12.15 14.54
N ILE A 307 -14.52 11.70 15.80
CA ILE A 307 -15.07 10.39 16.13
C ILE A 307 -16.51 10.32 15.62
N ARG A 308 -16.76 9.48 14.61
CA ARG A 308 -18.11 9.25 14.09
C ARG A 308 -18.99 8.64 15.19
N PRO A 309 -20.13 9.27 15.52
CA PRO A 309 -21.07 8.71 16.48
C PRO A 309 -21.56 7.35 16.01
N GLY A 310 -21.79 6.44 16.96
CA GLY A 310 -22.29 5.12 16.65
C GLY A 310 -21.92 4.07 17.68
N LEU A 311 -22.22 2.83 17.33
CA LEU A 311 -22.01 1.65 18.18
C LEU A 311 -21.01 0.72 17.51
N VAL A 312 -19.98 0.33 18.24
CA VAL A 312 -18.94 -0.57 17.75
C VAL A 312 -18.76 -1.72 18.72
N GLU A 313 -18.77 -2.95 18.19
CA GLU A 313 -18.49 -4.13 18.99
C GLU A 313 -17.01 -4.14 19.39
N LEU A 314 -16.74 -4.38 20.67
CA LEU A 314 -15.38 -4.56 21.16
C LEU A 314 -14.85 -5.91 20.68
N ARG A 315 -13.59 -5.93 20.27
CA ARG A 315 -12.94 -7.18 19.87
C ARG A 315 -12.83 -8.11 21.06
N ARG A 316 -13.13 -9.39 20.81
CA ARG A 316 -13.02 -10.48 21.77
C ARG A 316 -12.28 -11.64 21.13
N GLU A 317 -11.65 -12.44 21.97
CA GLU A 317 -10.91 -13.63 21.59
C GLU A 317 -11.49 -14.88 22.27
N GLY A 318 -11.29 -16.05 21.65
CA GLY A 318 -11.58 -17.32 22.30
C GLY A 318 -11.80 -18.51 21.35
N THR A 319 -11.87 -19.69 21.95
CA THR A 319 -11.86 -21.01 21.27
C THR A 319 -13.21 -21.48 20.71
N GLY A 320 -14.25 -20.63 20.65
CA GLY A 320 -15.62 -21.06 20.30
C GLY A 320 -16.40 -20.10 19.40
N PHE A 321 -17.52 -20.57 18.85
CA PHE A 321 -18.42 -19.80 17.97
C PHE A 321 -18.92 -18.50 18.65
N SER A 322 -19.21 -18.57 19.94
CA SER A 322 -19.62 -17.42 20.75
C SER A 322 -18.51 -16.36 20.90
N ALA A 323 -17.25 -16.79 20.87
CA ALA A 323 -16.06 -15.95 21.04
C ALA A 323 -15.41 -15.51 19.71
N GLY A 324 -16.01 -15.82 18.56
CA GLY A 324 -15.55 -15.35 17.24
C GLY A 324 -14.77 -16.37 16.39
N GLY A 325 -14.55 -17.60 16.88
CA GLY A 325 -14.20 -18.75 16.03
C GLY A 325 -12.78 -18.82 15.45
N ASN A 326 -11.92 -17.82 15.67
CA ASN A 326 -10.54 -17.81 15.14
C ASN A 326 -9.58 -18.64 16.01
N ASN A 327 -9.80 -19.96 16.07
CA ASN A 327 -8.99 -20.87 16.87
C ASN A 327 -7.88 -21.60 16.07
N GLN A 328 -7.49 -21.08 14.91
CA GLN A 328 -6.47 -21.68 14.05
C GLN A 328 -5.48 -20.63 13.59
N VAL A 329 -4.19 -20.88 13.82
CA VAL A 329 -3.11 -20.06 13.28
C VAL A 329 -2.54 -20.80 12.07
N LYS A 330 -2.46 -20.10 10.94
CA LYS A 330 -1.77 -20.56 9.74
C LYS A 330 -0.42 -19.86 9.67
N LYS A 331 0.65 -20.63 9.51
CA LYS A 331 1.99 -20.11 9.28
C LYS A 331 2.49 -20.60 7.94
N ASP A 332 2.70 -19.67 7.03
CA ASP A 332 3.33 -19.94 5.74
C ASP A 332 4.85 -19.98 5.95
N ALA A 333 5.47 -21.12 5.70
CA ALA A 333 6.91 -21.31 5.89
C ALA A 333 7.54 -21.91 4.64
N VAL A 334 8.77 -21.49 4.34
CA VAL A 334 9.60 -22.15 3.33
C VAL A 334 10.13 -23.42 3.95
N THR A 335 9.63 -24.56 3.50
CA THR A 335 10.11 -25.87 3.95
C THR A 335 11.17 -26.38 2.99
N PHE A 336 12.32 -26.76 3.54
CA PHE A 336 13.38 -27.44 2.79
C PHE A 336 13.24 -28.93 3.08
N ARG A 337 12.81 -29.71 2.09
CA ARG A 337 12.92 -31.18 2.13
C ARG A 337 14.27 -31.57 1.51
N CYS A 338 15.06 -32.31 2.28
CA CYS A 338 16.35 -32.87 1.87
C CYS A 338 16.12 -34.12 1.01
#